data_AF-A0A7C5HTJ9-F1
#
_entry.id   AF-A0A7C5HTJ9-F1
#
_cell.length_a   1.000
_cell.length_b   1.000
_cell.length_c   1.000
_cell.angle_alpha   90.00
_cell.angle_beta   90.00
_cell.angle_gamma   90.00
#
_symmetry.space_group_name_H-M   'P 1'
#
loop_
_entity.id
_entity.type
_entity.pdbx_description
1 polymer ?
#
loop_
_entity_poly.entity_id
_entity_poly.type
_entity_poly.pdbx_seq_one_letter_code
_entity_poly.pdbx_strand_id
1 'polypeptide(L)'
;MQEKINLGLRFLLIILIVLVGSIISVRLWSGKAEKIDAPVDLVINENMTIAEIGKANKLENIVLKIAFGLRSKEEMKKKLADFDLTVEQAASKIQKSMALQSEDASKNWVKIVVKFGLWFSFLIFMFVMMKKKKVSTANRSWFYFIAVMIFGVMLSADPSPMGTIKDNFALFGAYHVLFPPRIVAFVVMLIMVILANKFICSWGCQLGTLQDLIFRINKN
;
A
#
# COMPACT_ATOMS: atom_id res chain seq x y z
N MET A 1 -32.59 -3.84 29.18
CA MET A 1 -31.20 -3.64 29.65
C MET A 1 -30.27 -4.75 29.15
N GLN A 2 -30.68 -6.01 29.24
CA GLN A 2 -29.91 -7.19 28.82
C GLN A 2 -29.54 -7.21 27.31
N GLU A 3 -30.44 -6.79 26.41
CA GLU A 3 -30.12 -6.68 24.97
C GLU A 3 -29.03 -5.65 24.67
N LYS A 4 -29.07 -4.49 25.34
CA LYS A 4 -28.04 -3.44 25.17
C LYS A 4 -26.66 -3.93 25.65
N ILE A 5 -26.63 -4.71 26.73
CA ILE A 5 -25.40 -5.33 27.26
C ILE A 5 -24.85 -6.36 26.26
N ASN A 6 -25.71 -7.24 25.73
CA ASN A 6 -25.32 -8.24 24.73
C ASN A 6 -24.80 -7.59 23.44
N LEU A 7 -25.42 -6.50 23.00
CA LEU A 7 -25.00 -5.73 21.84
C LEU A 7 -23.61 -5.11 22.05
N GLY A 8 -23.41 -4.45 23.21
CA GLY A 8 -22.11 -3.89 23.57
C GLY A 8 -21.01 -4.94 23.62
N LEU A 9 -21.31 -6.12 24.15
CA LEU A 9 -20.36 -7.24 24.22
C LEU A 9 -19.98 -7.74 22.83
N ARG A 10 -20.94 -7.93 21.92
CA ARG A 10 -20.69 -8.35 20.52
C ARG A 10 -19.83 -7.33 19.77
N PHE A 11 -20.11 -6.04 19.96
CA PHE A 11 -19.32 -4.96 19.36
C PHE A 11 -17.86 -4.99 19.84
N LEU A 12 -17.64 -5.06 21.15
CA LEU A 12 -16.30 -5.14 21.73
C LEU A 12 -15.56 -6.40 21.27
N LEU A 13 -16.25 -7.52 21.19
CA LEU A 13 -15.68 -8.79 20.73
C LEU A 13 -15.22 -8.71 19.27
N ILE A 14 -15.98 -8.07 18.39
CA ILE A 14 -15.58 -7.89 16.99
C ILE A 14 -14.37 -6.97 16.87
N ILE A 15 -14.35 -5.86 17.60
CA ILE A 15 -13.17 -4.99 17.64
C ILE A 15 -11.95 -5.77 18.12
N LEU A 16 -12.09 -6.55 19.19
CA LEU A 16 -11.02 -7.35 19.74
C LEU A 16 -10.51 -8.39 18.72
N ILE A 17 -11.41 -9.10 18.03
CA ILE A 17 -11.06 -10.06 16.98
C ILE A 17 -10.30 -9.38 15.84
N VAL A 18 -10.79 -8.23 15.37
CA VAL A 18 -10.15 -7.47 14.29
C VAL A 18 -8.77 -6.99 14.73
N LEU A 19 -8.62 -6.46 15.94
CA LEU A 19 -7.34 -5.98 16.47
C LEU A 19 -6.33 -7.12 16.64
N VAL A 20 -6.71 -8.18 17.37
CA VAL A 20 -5.83 -9.33 17.64
C VAL A 20 -5.46 -10.02 16.33
N GLY A 21 -6.44 -10.28 15.47
CA GLY A 21 -6.21 -10.87 14.17
C GLY A 21 -5.30 -10.00 13.29
N SER A 22 -5.48 -8.68 13.30
CA SER A 22 -4.62 -7.76 12.54
C SER A 22 -3.18 -7.80 13.05
N ILE A 23 -2.97 -7.84 14.37
CA ILE A 23 -1.62 -7.96 14.97
C ILE A 23 -0.95 -9.26 14.53
N ILE A 24 -1.66 -10.39 14.58
CA ILE A 24 -1.14 -11.68 14.14
C ILE A 24 -0.81 -11.65 12.64
N SER A 25 -1.73 -11.13 11.83
CA SER A 25 -1.55 -11.02 10.39
C SER A 25 -0.35 -10.14 10.01
N VAL A 26 -0.19 -8.98 10.65
CA VAL A 26 0.97 -8.12 10.46
C VAL A 26 2.24 -8.91 10.75
N ARG A 27 2.32 -9.64 11.87
CA ARG A 27 3.52 -10.44 12.19
C ARG A 27 3.81 -11.56 11.18
N LEU A 28 2.79 -12.17 10.59
CA LEU A 28 2.94 -13.25 9.61
C LEU A 28 3.30 -12.73 8.21
N TRP A 29 2.79 -11.56 7.84
CA TRP A 29 2.81 -11.08 6.46
C TRP A 29 3.54 -9.76 6.23
N SER A 30 3.95 -9.01 7.26
CA SER A 30 4.65 -7.74 7.06
C SER A 30 6.10 -7.99 6.64
N GLY A 31 6.49 -7.39 5.51
CA GLY A 31 7.90 -7.20 5.17
C GLY A 31 8.58 -6.19 6.10
N LYS A 32 9.76 -5.70 5.71
CA LYS A 32 10.43 -4.60 6.44
C LYS A 32 9.47 -3.41 6.55
N ALA A 33 9.43 -2.78 7.72
CA ALA A 33 8.61 -1.59 7.95
C ALA A 33 8.90 -0.52 6.89
N GLU A 34 7.85 0.05 6.30
CA GLU A 34 7.94 1.25 5.48
C GLU A 34 8.45 2.39 6.39
N LYS A 35 9.75 2.62 6.35
CA LYS A 35 10.38 3.78 6.97
C LYS A 35 10.75 4.75 5.85
N ILE A 36 10.13 5.92 5.89
CA ILE A 36 10.62 7.09 5.17
C ILE A 36 11.84 7.55 5.96
N ASP A 37 13.02 7.05 5.59
CA ASP A 37 14.26 7.42 6.27
C ASP A 37 14.60 8.89 5.99
N ALA A 38 15.05 9.62 7.00
CA ALA A 38 15.45 11.01 6.83
C ALA A 38 16.48 11.13 5.68
N PRO A 39 16.49 12.26 4.93
CA PRO A 39 17.46 12.47 3.87
C PRO A 39 18.88 12.22 4.42
N VAL A 40 19.57 11.25 3.82
CA VAL A 40 20.93 10.89 4.22
C VAL A 40 21.88 11.95 3.68
N ASP A 41 22.79 12.43 4.52
CA ASP A 41 23.90 13.28 4.08
C ASP A 41 24.83 12.44 3.20
N LEU A 42 24.75 12.68 1.89
CA LEU A 42 25.53 11.96 0.89
C LEU A 42 26.90 12.63 0.71
N VAL A 43 27.97 11.84 0.81
CA VAL A 43 29.32 12.27 0.47
C VAL A 43 29.48 12.18 -1.04
N ILE A 44 29.44 13.33 -1.73
CA ILE A 44 29.54 13.43 -3.18
C ILE A 44 30.56 14.50 -3.56
N ASN A 45 31.41 14.20 -4.55
CA ASN A 45 32.37 15.13 -5.13
C ASN A 45 32.34 14.98 -6.67
N GLU A 46 32.48 16.09 -7.40
CA GLU A 46 32.43 16.13 -8.87
C GLU A 46 33.47 15.22 -9.54
N ASN A 47 34.60 15.02 -8.89
CA ASN A 47 35.70 14.18 -9.38
C ASN A 47 35.52 12.68 -9.11
N MET A 48 34.57 12.31 -8.26
CA MET A 48 34.28 10.90 -7.96
C MET A 48 33.57 10.25 -9.15
N THR A 49 33.93 9.00 -9.40
CA THR A 49 33.15 8.11 -10.26
C THR A 49 31.86 7.70 -9.59
N ILE A 50 30.85 7.32 -10.37
CA ILE A 50 29.57 6.85 -9.81
C ILE A 50 29.78 5.63 -8.89
N ALA A 51 30.71 4.74 -9.24
CA ALA A 51 31.10 3.60 -8.39
C ALA A 51 31.71 4.03 -7.04
N GLU A 52 32.53 5.09 -7.02
CA GLU A 52 33.11 5.63 -5.79
C GLU A 52 32.06 6.28 -4.90
N ILE A 53 31.13 7.04 -5.48
CA ILE A 53 29.97 7.59 -4.76
C ILE A 53 29.18 6.45 -4.11
N GLY A 54 28.96 5.36 -4.85
CA GLY A 54 28.30 4.16 -4.32
C GLY A 54 29.01 3.56 -3.11
N LYS A 55 30.33 3.35 -3.22
CA LYS A 55 31.13 2.80 -2.13
C LYS A 55 31.18 3.72 -0.90
N ALA A 56 31.38 5.01 -1.10
CA ALA A 56 31.47 6.01 -0.03
C ALA A 56 30.18 6.05 0.81
N ASN A 57 29.03 5.90 0.15
CA ASN A 57 27.71 5.99 0.79
C ASN A 57 27.06 4.63 1.06
N LYS A 58 27.78 3.51 0.85
CA LYS A 58 27.29 2.13 0.99
C LYS A 58 25.99 1.87 0.20
N LEU A 59 25.88 2.47 -0.99
CA LEU A 59 24.69 2.36 -1.83
C LEU A 59 24.75 1.09 -2.69
N GLU A 60 23.59 0.48 -2.89
CA GLU A 60 23.48 -0.63 -3.83
C GLU A 60 23.62 -0.14 -5.28
N ASN A 61 24.28 -0.96 -6.11
CA ASN A 61 24.50 -0.65 -7.53
C ASN A 61 23.22 -0.33 -8.30
N ILE A 62 22.08 -0.92 -7.90
CA ILE A 62 20.80 -0.69 -8.56
C ILE A 62 20.26 0.73 -8.31
N VAL A 63 20.48 1.31 -7.13
CA VAL A 63 20.13 2.71 -6.81
C VAL A 63 20.84 3.65 -7.78
N LEU A 64 22.14 3.45 -7.97
CA LEU A 64 22.97 4.28 -8.82
C LEU A 64 22.58 4.14 -10.30
N LYS A 65 22.26 2.92 -10.75
CA LYS A 65 21.75 2.68 -12.10
C LYS A 65 20.46 3.45 -12.36
N ILE A 66 19.52 3.43 -11.41
CA ILE A 66 18.25 4.15 -11.54
C ILE A 66 18.47 5.66 -11.47
N ALA A 67 19.28 6.14 -10.53
CA ALA A 67 19.54 7.57 -10.31
C ALA A 67 20.18 8.24 -11.54
N PHE A 68 21.12 7.56 -12.18
CA PHE A 68 21.89 8.11 -13.31
C PHE A 68 21.48 7.53 -14.68
N GLY A 69 20.48 6.65 -14.73
CA GLY A 69 20.01 6.02 -15.97
C GLY A 69 21.03 5.10 -16.64
N LEU A 70 21.92 4.49 -15.86
CA LEU A 70 23.05 3.70 -16.37
C LEU A 70 22.56 2.38 -16.98
N ARG A 71 23.04 2.06 -18.19
CA ARG A 71 22.67 0.82 -18.89
C ARG A 71 23.69 -0.29 -18.69
N SER A 72 24.96 0.09 -18.50
CA SER A 72 26.07 -0.85 -18.39
C SER A 72 26.90 -0.64 -17.11
N LYS A 73 27.70 -1.65 -16.74
CA LYS A 73 28.64 -1.56 -15.61
C LYS A 73 29.81 -0.63 -15.91
N GLU A 74 30.15 -0.44 -17.17
CA GLU A 74 31.23 0.47 -17.59
C GLU A 74 30.87 1.94 -17.38
N GLU A 75 29.60 2.30 -17.52
CA GLU A 75 29.14 3.67 -17.21
C GLU A 75 29.28 4.03 -15.73
N MET A 76 29.43 3.06 -14.83
CA MET A 76 29.72 3.33 -13.41
C MET A 76 31.13 3.91 -13.18
N LYS A 77 32.03 3.78 -14.16
CA LYS A 77 33.38 4.35 -14.11
C LYS A 77 33.43 5.81 -14.57
N LYS A 78 32.34 6.33 -15.15
CA LYS A 78 32.23 7.74 -15.52
C LYS A 78 32.23 8.63 -14.28
N LYS A 79 32.82 9.81 -14.39
CA LYS A 79 32.82 10.81 -13.32
C LYS A 79 31.48 11.51 -13.26
N LEU A 80 31.13 12.06 -12.10
CA LEU A 80 29.89 12.83 -11.96
C LEU A 80 29.85 14.02 -12.93
N ALA A 81 30.99 14.68 -13.15
CA ALA A 81 31.13 15.77 -14.10
C ALA A 81 30.71 15.40 -15.54
N ASP A 82 30.79 14.12 -15.94
CA ASP A 82 30.40 13.67 -17.27
C ASP A 82 28.88 13.66 -17.51
N PHE A 83 28.08 13.84 -16.46
CA PHE A 83 26.61 13.79 -16.52
C PHE A 83 25.95 15.18 -16.57
N ASP A 84 26.73 16.27 -16.55
CA ASP A 84 26.22 17.65 -16.51
C ASP A 84 25.24 17.88 -15.33
N LEU A 85 25.60 17.33 -14.16
CA LEU A 85 24.82 17.43 -12.92
C LEU A 85 25.63 18.11 -11.83
N THR A 86 24.99 19.02 -11.09
CA THR A 86 25.58 19.55 -9.86
C THR A 86 25.56 18.49 -8.75
N VAL A 87 26.39 18.69 -7.72
CA VAL A 87 26.44 17.82 -6.53
C VAL A 87 25.05 17.69 -5.88
N GLU A 88 24.29 18.78 -5.78
CA GLU A 88 22.95 18.79 -5.20
C GLU A 88 21.94 18.03 -6.07
N GLN A 89 22.02 18.18 -7.40
CA GLN A 89 21.16 17.45 -8.33
C GLN A 89 21.46 15.95 -8.28
N ALA A 90 22.73 15.57 -8.18
CA ALA A 90 23.15 14.19 -8.02
C ALA A 90 22.66 13.59 -6.70
N ALA A 91 22.83 14.33 -5.59
CA ALA A 91 22.32 13.96 -4.28
C ALA A 91 20.81 13.74 -4.31
N SER A 92 20.07 14.68 -4.90
CA SER A 92 18.61 14.57 -5.04
C SER A 92 18.21 13.34 -5.85
N LYS A 93 18.85 13.07 -7.00
CA LYS A 93 18.55 11.87 -7.81
C LYS A 93 18.82 10.57 -7.04
N ILE A 94 19.93 10.49 -6.32
CA ILE A 94 20.27 9.31 -5.50
C ILE A 94 19.23 9.12 -4.40
N GLN A 95 18.88 10.17 -3.64
CA GLN A 95 17.87 10.10 -2.59
C GLN A 95 16.51 9.65 -3.14
N LYS A 96 16.09 10.18 -4.29
CA LYS A 96 14.86 9.78 -4.97
C LYS A 96 14.88 8.29 -5.35
N SER A 97 16.01 7.79 -5.87
CA SER A 97 16.15 6.37 -6.23
C SER A 97 16.21 5.45 -5.01
N MET A 98 16.83 5.88 -3.91
CA MET A 98 16.81 5.16 -2.64
C MET A 98 15.38 5.03 -2.12
N ALA A 99 14.62 6.13 -2.10
CA ALA A 99 13.24 6.15 -1.66
C ALA A 99 12.35 5.23 -2.52
N LEU A 100 12.55 5.19 -3.84
CA LEU A 100 11.84 4.28 -4.74
C LEU A 100 12.21 2.81 -4.48
N GLN A 101 13.48 2.53 -4.22
CA GLN A 101 13.94 1.16 -3.96
C GLN A 101 13.43 0.65 -2.60
N SER A 102 13.46 1.49 -1.56
CA SER A 102 12.91 1.12 -0.25
C SER A 102 11.42 0.83 -0.32
N GLU A 103 10.69 1.61 -1.12
CA GLU A 103 9.27 1.41 -1.41
C GLU A 103 8.96 0.13 -2.20
N ASP A 104 9.85 -0.31 -3.08
CA ASP A 104 9.67 -1.55 -3.83
C ASP A 104 10.08 -2.78 -3.00
N ALA A 105 11.17 -2.68 -2.26
CA ALA A 105 11.72 -3.75 -1.42
C ALA A 105 10.85 -4.07 -0.20
N SER A 106 10.05 -3.11 0.29
CA SER A 106 9.09 -3.35 1.38
C SER A 106 7.85 -4.14 0.91
N LYS A 107 7.60 -4.24 -0.41
CA LYS A 107 6.34 -4.76 -0.96
C LYS A 107 6.43 -6.23 -1.32
N ASN A 108 5.47 -6.98 -0.81
CA ASN A 108 5.23 -8.36 -1.22
C ASN A 108 4.30 -8.37 -2.45
N TRP A 109 4.88 -8.34 -3.64
CA TRP A 109 4.14 -8.32 -4.90
C TRP A 109 3.18 -9.50 -5.09
N VAL A 110 3.54 -10.70 -4.62
CA VAL A 110 2.66 -11.88 -4.68
C VAL A 110 1.41 -11.65 -3.85
N LYS A 111 1.57 -11.16 -2.62
CA LYS A 111 0.45 -10.83 -1.73
C LYS A 111 -0.46 -9.77 -2.36
N ILE A 112 0.11 -8.76 -2.99
CA ILE A 112 -0.63 -7.70 -3.68
C ILE A 112 -1.49 -8.30 -4.80
N VAL A 113 -0.89 -9.07 -5.71
CA VAL A 113 -1.59 -9.68 -6.84
C VAL A 113 -2.69 -10.63 -6.36
N VAL A 114 -2.41 -11.49 -5.38
CA VAL A 114 -3.39 -12.42 -4.81
C VAL A 114 -4.55 -11.65 -4.16
N LYS A 115 -4.25 -10.60 -3.38
CA LYS A 115 -5.27 -9.78 -2.73
C LYS A 115 -6.18 -9.10 -3.74
N PHE A 116 -5.61 -8.43 -4.75
CA PHE A 116 -6.41 -7.77 -5.79
C PHE A 116 -7.21 -8.77 -6.62
N GLY A 117 -6.62 -9.91 -7.00
CA GLY A 117 -7.33 -10.98 -7.71
C GLY A 117 -8.55 -11.48 -6.93
N LEU A 118 -8.35 -11.88 -5.67
CA LEU A 118 -9.44 -12.32 -4.79
C LEU A 118 -10.48 -11.21 -4.57
N TRP A 119 -10.04 -9.96 -4.45
CA TRP A 119 -10.92 -8.81 -4.24
C TRP A 119 -11.82 -8.55 -5.44
N PHE A 120 -11.27 -8.55 -6.66
CA PHE A 120 -12.07 -8.43 -7.89
C PHE A 120 -13.04 -9.60 -8.04
N SER A 121 -12.61 -10.83 -7.78
CA SER A 121 -13.49 -12.01 -7.80
C SER A 121 -14.63 -11.87 -6.79
N PHE A 122 -14.33 -11.42 -5.56
CA PHE A 122 -15.33 -11.18 -4.53
C PHE A 122 -16.33 -10.09 -4.95
N LEU A 123 -15.86 -8.98 -5.51
CA LEU A 123 -16.73 -7.92 -6.00
C LEU A 123 -17.63 -8.39 -7.14
N ILE A 124 -17.10 -9.10 -8.13
CA ILE A 124 -17.90 -9.67 -9.22
C ILE A 124 -18.96 -10.62 -8.65
N PHE A 125 -18.57 -11.50 -7.72
CA PHE A 125 -19.49 -12.41 -7.04
C PHE A 125 -20.62 -11.65 -6.32
N MET A 126 -20.28 -10.64 -5.53
CA MET A 126 -21.27 -9.83 -4.81
C MET A 126 -22.19 -9.06 -5.75
N PHE A 127 -21.65 -8.50 -6.83
CA PHE A 127 -22.41 -7.83 -7.86
C PHE A 127 -23.46 -8.76 -8.50
N VAL A 128 -23.06 -9.99 -8.85
CA VAL A 128 -23.97 -11.01 -9.39
C VAL A 128 -25.03 -11.42 -8.37
N MET A 129 -24.66 -11.61 -7.10
CA MET A 129 -25.60 -11.95 -6.03
C MET A 129 -26.65 -10.86 -5.80
N MET A 130 -26.24 -9.59 -5.85
CA MET A 130 -27.17 -8.46 -5.76
C MET A 130 -28.08 -8.36 -6.98
N LYS A 131 -27.55 -8.53 -8.20
CA LYS A 131 -28.35 -8.53 -9.43
C LYS A 131 -29.41 -9.64 -9.42
N LYS A 132 -29.06 -10.80 -8.85
CA LYS A 132 -29.98 -11.94 -8.64
C LYS A 132 -30.88 -11.79 -7.40
N LYS A 133 -30.83 -10.68 -6.67
CA LYS A 133 -31.59 -10.42 -5.43
C LYS A 133 -31.42 -11.50 -4.35
N LYS A 134 -30.27 -12.20 -4.33
CA LYS A 134 -29.97 -13.27 -3.37
C LYS A 134 -29.34 -12.79 -2.06
N VAL A 135 -29.04 -11.49 -1.96
CA VAL A 135 -28.49 -10.88 -0.74
C VAL A 135 -29.61 -10.48 0.19
N SER A 136 -29.95 -11.35 1.14
CA SER A 136 -30.91 -11.08 2.23
C SER A 136 -30.26 -10.30 3.38
N THR A 137 -31.06 -9.74 4.28
CA THR A 137 -30.58 -9.01 5.47
C THR A 137 -29.69 -9.88 6.37
N ALA A 138 -30.05 -11.15 6.55
CA ALA A 138 -29.29 -12.09 7.37
C ALA A 138 -27.95 -12.47 6.72
N ASN A 139 -27.96 -12.82 5.43
CA ASN A 139 -26.75 -13.28 4.74
C ASN A 139 -25.77 -12.14 4.48
N ARG A 140 -26.26 -10.89 4.39
CA ARG A 140 -25.43 -9.70 4.18
C ARG A 140 -24.41 -9.48 5.30
N SER A 141 -24.80 -9.70 6.56
CA SER A 141 -23.87 -9.57 7.70
C SER A 141 -22.74 -10.59 7.62
N TRP A 142 -23.04 -11.83 7.19
CA TRP A 142 -22.02 -12.86 6.97
C TRP A 142 -21.04 -12.49 5.87
N PHE A 143 -21.52 -11.97 4.72
CA PHE A 143 -20.64 -11.53 3.65
C PHE A 143 -19.70 -10.40 4.11
N TYR A 144 -20.18 -9.45 4.92
CA TYR A 144 -19.32 -8.41 5.48
C TYR A 144 -18.30 -8.96 6.47
N PHE A 145 -18.72 -9.86 7.36
CA PHE A 145 -17.80 -10.50 8.29
C PHE A 145 -16.68 -11.23 7.54
N ILE A 146 -17.02 -12.02 6.52
CA ILE A 146 -16.05 -12.73 5.68
C ILE A 146 -15.13 -11.73 4.97
N ALA A 147 -15.67 -10.65 4.39
CA ALA A 147 -14.86 -9.64 3.71
C ALA A 147 -13.87 -8.95 4.67
N VAL A 148 -14.31 -8.59 5.87
CA VAL A 148 -13.44 -8.00 6.91
C VAL A 148 -12.35 -9.00 7.32
N MET A 149 -12.70 -10.26 7.56
CA MET A 149 -11.74 -11.27 7.99
C MET A 149 -10.72 -11.61 6.89
N ILE A 150 -11.14 -11.74 5.63
CA ILE A 150 -10.22 -12.08 4.54
C ILE A 150 -9.40 -10.85 4.13
N PHE A 151 -10.06 -9.74 3.78
CA PHE A 151 -9.39 -8.60 3.15
C PHE A 151 -8.89 -7.54 4.14
N GLY A 152 -9.43 -7.49 5.36
CA GLY A 152 -8.98 -6.59 6.43
C GLY A 152 -7.98 -7.25 7.36
N VAL A 153 -8.23 -8.50 7.76
CA VAL A 153 -7.41 -9.23 8.74
C VAL A 153 -6.38 -10.11 8.05
N MET A 154 -6.77 -11.21 7.40
CA MET A 154 -5.84 -12.22 6.86
C MET A 154 -4.87 -11.68 5.82
N LEU A 155 -5.37 -10.91 4.85
CA LEU A 155 -4.53 -10.29 3.81
C LEU A 155 -3.98 -8.92 4.23
N SER A 156 -4.24 -8.48 5.47
CA SER A 156 -3.97 -7.14 5.98
C SER A 156 -4.71 -6.02 5.23
N ALA A 157 -4.95 -4.91 5.92
CA ALA A 157 -5.59 -3.73 5.35
C ALA A 157 -4.79 -3.16 4.16
N ASP A 158 -3.45 -3.28 4.18
CA ASP A 158 -2.59 -2.73 3.13
C ASP A 158 -2.13 -3.75 2.07
N PRO A 159 -1.99 -3.31 0.79
CA PRO A 159 -2.32 -1.98 0.28
C PRO A 159 -3.83 -1.74 0.25
N SER A 160 -4.24 -0.56 0.70
CA SER A 160 -5.61 -0.05 0.55
C SER A 160 -5.61 1.14 -0.40
N PRO A 161 -6.72 1.41 -1.13
CA PRO A 161 -6.74 2.55 -2.03
C PRO A 161 -6.55 3.90 -1.33
N MET A 162 -7.00 4.01 -0.07
CA MET A 162 -6.78 5.21 0.74
C MET A 162 -5.32 5.34 1.21
N GLY A 163 -4.71 4.24 1.66
CA GLY A 163 -3.28 4.22 2.03
C GLY A 163 -2.39 4.59 0.85
N THR A 164 -2.70 4.05 -0.32
CA THR A 164 -2.05 4.36 -1.61
C THR A 164 -1.94 5.87 -1.87
N ILE A 165 -3.00 6.63 -1.60
CA ILE A 165 -3.00 8.09 -1.76
C ILE A 165 -2.12 8.76 -0.71
N LYS A 166 -2.37 8.47 0.57
CA LYS A 166 -1.66 9.06 1.70
C LYS A 166 -0.15 8.88 1.55
N ASP A 167 0.28 7.67 1.27
CA ASP A 167 1.69 7.32 1.20
C ASP A 167 2.35 7.96 -0.03
N ASN A 168 1.63 8.09 -1.14
CA ASN A 168 2.16 8.77 -2.33
C ASN A 168 2.32 10.28 -2.09
N PHE A 169 1.41 10.92 -1.35
CA PHE A 169 1.58 12.31 -0.93
C PHE A 169 2.69 12.48 0.12
N ALA A 170 2.84 11.53 1.04
CA ALA A 170 3.95 11.53 2.00
C ALA A 170 5.30 11.40 1.28
N LEU A 171 5.39 10.49 0.30
CA LEU A 171 6.58 10.31 -0.54
C LEU A 171 6.87 11.55 -1.39
N PHE A 172 5.83 12.19 -1.93
CA PHE A 172 5.97 13.44 -2.68
C PHE A 172 6.41 14.60 -1.79
N GLY A 173 5.89 14.69 -0.57
CA GLY A 173 6.31 15.71 0.40
C GLY A 173 7.74 15.52 0.89
N ALA A 174 8.18 14.27 1.08
CA ALA A 174 9.52 13.96 1.59
C ALA A 174 10.61 14.03 0.50
N TYR A 175 10.34 13.53 -0.71
CA TYR A 175 11.36 13.37 -1.75
C TYR A 175 10.98 13.96 -3.11
N HIS A 176 9.80 14.57 -3.25
CA HIS A 176 9.26 15.01 -4.54
C HIS A 176 9.22 13.89 -5.58
N VAL A 177 8.88 12.67 -5.14
CA VAL A 177 8.73 11.49 -5.99
C VAL A 177 7.30 10.98 -5.90
N LEU A 178 6.78 10.56 -7.05
CA LEU A 178 5.52 9.85 -7.17
C LEU A 178 5.82 8.40 -7.52
N PHE A 179 5.21 7.45 -6.82
CA PHE A 179 5.36 6.02 -7.12
C PHE A 179 4.28 5.60 -8.14
N PRO A 180 4.63 5.34 -9.42
CA PRO A 180 3.63 5.17 -10.48
C PRO A 180 2.59 4.06 -10.23
N PRO A 181 2.95 2.88 -9.68
CA PRO A 181 1.96 1.84 -9.37
C PRO A 181 0.86 2.30 -8.41
N ARG A 182 1.18 3.16 -7.43
CA ARG A 182 0.21 3.72 -6.48
C ARG A 182 -0.77 4.66 -7.21
N ILE A 183 -0.28 5.49 -8.13
CA ILE A 183 -1.12 6.39 -8.95
C ILE A 183 -2.09 5.59 -9.83
N VAL A 184 -1.62 4.55 -10.51
CA VAL A 184 -2.50 3.72 -11.38
C VAL A 184 -3.60 3.07 -10.55
N ALA A 185 -3.26 2.48 -9.40
CA ALA A 185 -4.26 1.89 -8.50
C ALA A 185 -5.29 2.92 -8.03
N PHE A 186 -4.86 4.15 -7.71
CA PHE A 186 -5.74 5.25 -7.33
C PHE A 186 -6.70 5.65 -8.45
N VAL A 187 -6.19 5.85 -9.67
CA VAL A 187 -7.02 6.23 -10.84
C VAL A 187 -8.07 5.16 -11.13
N VAL A 188 -7.67 3.89 -11.13
CA VAL A 188 -8.59 2.76 -11.33
C VAL A 188 -9.67 2.72 -10.25
N MET A 189 -9.29 2.93 -8.98
CA MET A 189 -10.25 3.01 -7.88
C MET A 189 -11.20 4.20 -8.03
N LEU A 190 -10.72 5.40 -8.40
CA LEU A 190 -11.58 6.56 -8.63
C LEU A 190 -12.62 6.31 -9.72
N ILE A 191 -12.20 5.71 -10.83
CA ILE A 191 -13.11 5.34 -11.92
C ILE A 191 -14.19 4.38 -11.39
N MET A 192 -13.81 3.36 -10.62
CA MET A 192 -14.76 2.44 -10.02
C MET A 192 -15.70 3.12 -9.02
N VAL A 193 -15.23 4.09 -8.24
CA VAL A 193 -16.07 4.86 -7.32
C VAL A 193 -17.06 5.73 -8.09
N ILE A 194 -16.68 6.36 -9.19
CA ILE A 194 -17.62 7.15 -10.01
C ILE A 194 -18.69 6.24 -10.62
N LEU A 195 -18.29 5.09 -11.16
CA LEU A 195 -19.21 4.14 -11.81
C LEU A 195 -20.09 3.36 -10.83
N ALA A 196 -19.59 3.10 -9.62
CA ALA A 196 -20.19 2.17 -8.67
C ALA A 196 -20.07 2.64 -7.21
N ASN A 197 -20.34 3.93 -6.97
CA ASN A 197 -20.02 4.63 -5.71
C ASN A 197 -20.49 3.89 -4.45
N LYS A 198 -21.78 3.55 -4.39
CA LYS A 198 -22.35 2.82 -3.24
C LYS A 198 -21.88 1.37 -3.14
N PHE A 199 -21.51 0.77 -4.27
CA PHE A 199 -21.06 -0.62 -4.32
C PHE A 199 -19.63 -0.76 -3.76
N ILE A 200 -18.71 0.10 -4.19
CA ILE A 200 -17.31 0.07 -3.76
C ILE A 200 -17.20 0.38 -2.26
N CYS A 201 -17.89 1.41 -1.76
CA CYS A 201 -17.84 1.72 -0.33
C CYS A 201 -18.45 0.61 0.53
N SER A 202 -19.51 -0.05 0.06
CA SER A 202 -20.20 -1.08 0.85
C SER A 202 -19.50 -2.44 0.79
N TRP A 203 -18.89 -2.82 -0.34
CA TRP A 203 -18.33 -4.17 -0.54
C TRP A 203 -16.83 -4.21 -0.85
N GLY A 204 -16.28 -3.13 -1.42
CA GLY A 204 -14.88 -3.07 -1.84
C GLY A 204 -13.95 -2.48 -0.79
N CYS A 205 -14.41 -1.50 -0.01
CA CYS A 205 -13.61 -0.88 1.03
C CYS A 205 -13.64 -1.72 2.33
N GLN A 206 -12.47 -2.09 2.87
CA GLN A 206 -12.37 -2.82 4.12
C GLN A 206 -12.96 -2.04 5.30
N LEU A 207 -12.72 -0.72 5.35
CA LEU A 207 -13.29 0.13 6.39
C LEU A 207 -14.81 0.26 6.23
N GLY A 208 -15.29 0.41 5.00
CA GLY A 208 -16.74 0.50 4.73
C GLY A 208 -17.48 -0.80 5.04
N THR A 209 -16.91 -1.96 4.68
CA THR A 209 -17.46 -3.28 5.05
C THR A 209 -17.50 -3.50 6.56
N LEU A 210 -16.48 -3.04 7.30
CA LEU A 210 -16.47 -3.07 8.76
C LEU A 210 -17.52 -2.14 9.37
N GLN A 211 -17.65 -0.92 8.87
CA GLN A 211 -18.70 0.03 9.31
C GLN A 211 -20.10 -0.53 9.07
N ASP A 212 -20.35 -1.09 7.87
CA ASP A 212 -21.62 -1.73 7.52
C ASP A 212 -21.91 -2.97 8.38
N LEU A 213 -20.89 -3.75 8.74
CA LEU A 213 -21.00 -4.88 9.65
C LEU A 213 -21.43 -4.41 11.06
N ILE A 214 -20.71 -3.44 11.62
CA ILE A 214 -20.99 -2.85 12.94
C ILE A 214 -22.42 -2.31 13.00
N PHE A 215 -22.83 -1.56 11.98
CA PHE A 215 -24.18 -0.98 11.93
C PHE A 215 -25.27 -2.06 11.90
N ARG A 216 -25.01 -3.21 11.26
CA ARG A 216 -25.99 -4.30 11.16
C ARG A 216 -26.11 -5.14 12.41
N ILE A 217 -25.07 -5.19 13.24
CA ILE A 217 -25.13 -5.86 14.54
C ILE A 217 -26.13 -5.17 15.48
N ASN A 218 -26.37 -3.87 15.28
CA ASN A 218 -27.39 -3.13 16.02
C ASN A 218 -28.82 -3.30 15.45
N LYS A 219 -28.98 -3.81 14.22
CA LYS A 219 -30.29 -3.95 13.56
C LYS A 219 -30.85 -5.38 13.58
N ASN A 220 -30.04 -6.36 13.96
CA ASN A 220 -30.40 -7.78 14.09
C ASN A 220 -30.35 -8.20 15.55
#